data_AF-A0A534IMY2-F1
#
_entry.id   AF-A0A534IMY2-F1
#
_cell.length_a   1.000
_cell.length_b   1.000
_cell.length_c   1.000
_cell.angle_alpha   90.00
_cell.angle_beta   90.00
_cell.angle_gamma   90.00
#
_symmetry.space_group_name_H-M   'P 1'
#
loop_
_entity.id
_entity.type
_entity.pdbx_description
1 polymer ?
#
loop_
_entity_poly.entity_id
_entity_poly.type
_entity_poly.pdbx_seq_one_letter_code
_entity_poly.pdbx_strand_id
1 'polypeptide(L)' 'MTAIEVARSEGTTVELRLTAEAGTYVKELVHGDGGRTTPSLAEALGVACEVVELDVLEIQDRG' A
#
# COMPACT_ATOMS: atom_id res chain seq x y z
N MET A 1 -3.30 -0.17 -9.62
CA MET A 1 -3.73 -1.01 -8.48
C MET A 1 -5.10 -1.59 -8.78
N THR A 2 -5.31 -2.88 -8.53
CA THR A 2 -6.53 -3.59 -8.91
C THR A 2 -7.35 -4.09 -7.72
N ALA A 3 -6.73 -4.30 -6.56
CA ALA A 3 -7.44 -4.65 -5.32
C ALA A 3 -6.66 -4.19 -4.07
N ILE A 4 -7.40 -3.82 -3.02
CA ILE A 4 -6.90 -3.65 -1.65
C ILE A 4 -7.86 -4.33 -0.70
N GLU A 5 -7.32 -5.11 0.23
CA GLU A 5 -8.07 -5.73 1.31
C GLU A 5 -7.33 -5.53 2.63
N VAL A 6 -8.09 -5.25 3.69
CA VAL A 6 -7.57 -5.24 5.06
C VAL A 6 -7.56 -6.68 5.55
N ALA A 7 -6.37 -7.24 5.76
CA ALA A 7 -6.23 -8.58 6.32
C ALA A 7 -6.41 -8.54 7.85
N ARG A 8 -5.81 -7.55 8.52
CA ARG A 8 -5.86 -7.35 9.98
C ARG A 8 -5.74 -5.87 10.31
N SER A 9 -6.33 -5.47 11.44
CA SER A 9 -6.23 -4.10 11.97
C SER A 9 -6.20 -4.15 13.49
N GLU A 10 -5.12 -3.66 14.09
CA GLU A 10 -4.91 -3.66 15.54
C GLU A 10 -4.24 -2.34 15.95
N GLY A 11 -4.98 -1.52 16.71
CA GLY A 11 -4.51 -0.20 17.15
C GLY A 11 -4.14 0.71 15.98
N THR A 12 -2.86 1.07 15.87
CA THR A 12 -2.31 1.92 14.80
C THR A 12 -1.61 1.12 13.69
N THR A 13 -1.74 -0.21 13.69
CA THR A 13 -1.11 -1.09 12.71
C THR A 13 -2.18 -1.78 11.88
N VAL A 14 -1.99 -1.81 10.57
CA VAL A 14 -2.88 -2.47 9.61
C VAL A 14 -2.06 -3.34 8.67
N GLU A 15 -2.48 -4.59 8.50
CA GLU A 15 -1.96 -5.49 7.48
C GLU A 15 -2.86 -5.38 6.24
N LEU A 16 -2.26 -4.98 5.11
CA LEU A 16 -2.96 -4.85 3.83
C LEU A 16 -2.50 -5.94 2.86
N ARG A 17 -3.44 -6.53 2.15
CA ARG A 17 -3.18 -7.30 0.94
C ARG A 17 -3.56 -6.45 -0.26
N LEU A 18 -2.64 -6.35 -1.19
CA LEU A 18 -2.75 -5.46 -2.34
C LEU A 18 -2.34 -6.17 -3.62
N THR A 19 -3.17 -6.04 -4.64
CA THR A 19 -2.85 -6.45 -6.01
C THR A 19 -2.54 -5.19 -6.80
N ALA A 20 -1.32 -5.12 -7.29
CA ALA A 20 -0.80 -3.95 -7.99
C ALA A 20 -0.35 -4.30 -9.40
N GLU A 21 -0.33 -3.30 -10.27
CA GLU A 21 0.23 -3.45 -11.61
C GLU A 21 1.76 -3.38 -11.53
N ALA A 22 2.44 -3.96 -12.52
CA ALA A 22 3.90 -3.89 -12.61
C ALA A 22 4.39 -2.43 -12.54
N GLY A 23 5.43 -2.19 -11.75
CA GLY A 23 6.01 -0.85 -11.56
C GLY A 23 5.33 0.01 -10.48
N THR A 24 4.34 -0.52 -9.75
CA THR A 24 3.73 0.20 -8.62
C THR A 24 4.69 0.27 -7.43
N TYR A 25 4.93 1.48 -6.91
CA TYR A 25 5.73 1.72 -5.71
C TYR A 25 4.86 1.67 -4.46
N VAL A 26 4.76 0.50 -3.82
CA VAL A 26 3.88 0.27 -2.66
C VAL A 26 4.19 1.20 -1.48
N LYS A 27 5.47 1.49 -1.23
CA LYS A 27 5.86 2.39 -0.13
C LYS A 27 5.28 3.80 -0.34
N GLU A 28 5.43 4.32 -1.54
CA GLU A 28 4.95 5.65 -1.92
C GLU A 28 3.42 5.74 -1.87
N LEU A 29 2.71 4.67 -2.28
CA LEU A 29 1.27 4.57 -2.11
C LEU A 29 0.85 4.71 -0.65
N VAL A 30 1.64 4.19 0.30
CA VAL A 30 1.33 4.25 1.73
C VAL A 30 1.65 5.63 2.31
N HIS A 31 2.88 6.13 2.17
CA HIS A 31 3.33 7.36 2.85
C HIS A 31 3.18 8.64 2.01
N GLY A 32 2.75 8.54 0.75
CA GLY A 32 2.48 9.68 -0.14
C GLY A 32 3.71 10.39 -0.70
N ASP A 33 4.92 9.87 -0.42
CA ASP A 33 6.20 10.39 -0.92
C ASP A 33 6.36 11.93 -0.79
N GLY A 34 6.00 12.47 0.37
CA GLY A 34 6.03 13.91 0.63
C GLY A 34 5.00 14.72 -0.17
N GLY A 35 3.90 14.08 -0.59
CA GLY A 35 2.86 14.68 -1.43
C GLY A 35 3.08 14.52 -2.93
N ARG A 36 4.09 13.77 -3.37
CA ARG A 36 4.33 13.47 -4.79
C ARG A 36 3.43 12.36 -5.34
N THR A 37 2.93 11.50 -4.46
CA THR A 37 2.07 10.37 -4.83
C THR A 37 0.65 10.61 -4.32
N THR A 38 -0.29 10.77 -5.27
CA THR A 38 -1.71 10.97 -5.02
C THR A 38 -2.54 10.08 -5.96
N PRO A 39 -3.54 9.33 -5.45
CA PRO A 39 -3.88 9.22 -4.04
C PRO A 39 -2.84 8.41 -3.24
N SER A 40 -2.72 8.71 -1.94
CA SER A 40 -1.96 7.89 -0.98
C SER A 40 -2.80 7.55 0.25
N LEU A 41 -2.40 6.50 0.97
CA LEU A 41 -3.08 6.07 2.18
C LEU A 41 -2.97 7.13 3.30
N ALA A 42 -1.80 7.76 3.43
CA ALA A 42 -1.58 8.86 4.35
C ALA A 42 -2.51 10.05 4.07
N GLU A 43 -2.66 10.44 2.80
CA GLU A 43 -3.58 11.49 2.38
C GLU A 43 -5.04 11.11 2.66
N ALA A 44 -5.45 9.89 2.28
CA ALA A 44 -6.81 9.42 2.45
C ALA A 44 -7.25 9.30 3.92
N LEU A 45 -6.33 8.93 4.82
CA LEU A 45 -6.59 8.82 6.26
C LEU A 45 -6.33 10.12 7.03
N GLY A 46 -5.67 11.11 6.42
CA GLY A 46 -5.28 12.36 7.07
C GLY A 46 -4.25 12.18 8.18
N VAL A 47 -3.50 11.08 8.17
CA VAL A 47 -2.46 10.76 9.17
C VAL A 47 -1.20 10.26 8.46
N ALA A 48 -0.04 10.48 9.07
CA ALA A 48 1.20 9.93 8.54
C ALA A 48 1.18 8.40 8.62
N CYS A 49 1.49 7.74 7.50
CA CYS A 49 1.59 6.29 7.42
C CYS A 49 3.03 5.89 7.04
N GLU A 50 3.49 4.77 7.57
CA GLU A 50 4.80 4.18 7.26
C GLU A 50 4.63 2.69 6.98
N VAL A 51 5.46 2.14 6.09
CA VAL A 51 5.52 0.70 5.83
C VAL A 51 6.49 0.06 6.81
N VAL A 52 5.95 -0.70 7.76
CA VAL A 52 6.76 -1.45 8.74
C VAL A 52 7.37 -2.71 8.10
N GLU A 53 6.60 -3.40 7.27
CA GLU A 53 6.98 -4.64 6.58
C GLU A 53 6.34 -4.67 5.18
N LEU A 54 7.04 -5.25 4.20
CA LEU A 54 6.56 -5.39 2.84
C LEU A 54 7.13 -6.65 2.21
N ASP A 55 6.23 -7.58 1.90
CA ASP A 55 6.55 -8.83 1.21
C ASP A 55 5.75 -8.96 -0.09
N VAL A 56 6.38 -9.60 -1.08
CA VAL A 56 5.72 -10.00 -2.33
C VAL A 56 5.23 -11.43 -2.17
N LEU A 57 3.90 -11.61 -2.12
CA LEU A 57 3.28 -12.92 -1.94
C LEU A 57 3.18 -13.72 -3.26
N GLU A 58 2.93 -13.03 -4.37
CA GLU A 58 2.73 -13.64 -5.69
C GLU A 58 3.15 -12.66 -6.80
N ILE A 59 3.68 -13.19 -7.91
CA ILE A 59 3.86 -12.46 -9.17
C ILE A 59 2.88 -13.05 -10.19
N GLN A 60 1.93 -12.25 -10.64
CA GLN A 60 0.96 -12.66 -11.66
C GLN A 60 1.51 -12.32 -13.05
N ASP A 61 2.04 -13.33 -13.72
CA ASP A 61 2.43 -13.23 -15.13
C ASP A 61 1.44 -14.01 -16.00
N ARG A 62 0.84 -13.33 -16.98
CA ARG A 62 0.03 -13.98 -18.02
C ARG A 62 0.93 -14.11 -19.24
N GLY A 63 1.72 -15.18 -19.27
CA GLY A 63 2.53 -15.56 -20.43
C GLY A 63 1.70 -15.74 -21.69
#